data_AF-A0A3P6QD89-F1
#
_entry.id   AF-A0A3P6QD89-F1
#
_cell.length_a   1.000
_cell.length_b   1.000
_cell.length_c   1.000
_cell.angle_alpha   90.00
_cell.angle_beta   90.00
_cell.angle_gamma   90.00
#
_symmetry.space_group_name_H-M   'P 1'
#
loop_
_entity.id
_entity.type
_entity.pdbx_description
1 polymer ?
#
loop_
_entity_poly.entity_id
_entity_poly.type
_entity_poly.pdbx_seq_one_letter_code
_entity_poly.pdbx_strand_id
1 'polypeptide(L)'
;MLYSTKRIKKRDCTGKPGAFQPGFFGAEYFVFQHNKWGKEEKSSNPFKKGEDFDLRIRVHDDKFEIFGNQKEIHVYKTRVNIAAVEYFAVRKDVQLKGVHWGGRYYNLPFETQFPGGYLRAEERVYVYGIPKGDRFEINFLAQNGDILFHFNPRFKEKKNCTSSGRESVNRESVKDPH
;
A
#
# COMPACT_ATOMS: atom_id res chain seq x y z
N MET A 1 26.29 16.18 -1.38
CA MET A 1 25.51 17.41 -1.60
C MET A 1 24.44 17.49 -0.52
N LEU A 2 24.62 18.38 0.45
CA LEU A 2 23.67 18.58 1.55
C LEU A 2 22.48 19.38 1.01
N TYR A 3 21.33 18.74 0.84
CA TYR A 3 20.09 19.47 0.57
C TYR A 3 19.71 20.26 1.82
N SER A 4 20.01 21.56 1.80
CA SER A 4 19.46 22.52 2.76
C SER A 4 17.94 22.52 2.60
N THR A 5 17.26 21.70 3.41
CA THR A 5 15.81 21.82 3.59
C THR A 5 15.57 23.22 4.13
N LYS A 6 15.06 24.14 3.29
CA LYS A 6 14.49 25.39 3.79
C LYS A 6 13.45 24.98 4.81
N ARG A 7 13.76 25.20 6.09
CA ARG A 7 12.83 25.05 7.20
C ARG A 7 11.66 25.97 6.86
N ILE A 8 10.56 25.42 6.34
CA ILE A 8 9.29 26.14 6.33
C ILE A 8 8.92 26.23 7.80
N LYS A 9 9.40 27.29 8.45
CA LYS A 9 8.90 27.66 9.78
C LYS A 9 7.41 27.86 9.58
N LYS A 10 6.61 26.95 10.14
CA LYS A 10 5.22 27.27 10.48
C LYS A 10 5.35 28.54 11.31
N ARG A 11 5.03 29.71 10.74
CA ARG A 11 4.79 30.87 11.57
C ARG A 11 3.72 30.44 12.56
N ASP A 12 3.96 30.73 13.83
CA ASP A 12 2.97 30.47 14.86
C ASP A 12 1.62 31.08 14.43
N CYS A 13 0.54 30.37 14.74
CA CYS A 13 -0.72 30.38 13.98
C CYS A 13 -1.58 31.66 14.14
N THR A 14 -1.02 32.82 14.48
CA THR A 14 -1.80 34.00 14.90
C THR A 14 -1.90 35.12 13.86
N GLY A 15 -1.76 34.80 12.58
CA GLY A 15 -1.69 35.80 11.50
C GLY A 15 -3.01 36.38 10.94
N LYS A 16 -4.21 36.05 11.49
CA LYS A 16 -5.59 36.59 11.25
C LYS A 16 -6.68 35.52 10.95
N PRO A 17 -7.97 35.82 11.25
CA PRO A 17 -8.88 34.92 11.97
C PRO A 17 -9.63 33.95 11.08
N GLY A 18 -9.54 32.67 11.45
CA GLY A 18 -10.44 31.60 11.05
C GLY A 18 -10.33 30.57 12.16
N ALA A 19 -11.43 30.31 12.86
CA ALA A 19 -11.46 29.60 14.13
C ALA A 19 -10.60 28.32 14.13
N PHE A 20 -9.55 28.31 14.94
CA PHE A 20 -9.06 27.06 15.51
C PHE A 20 -10.24 26.50 16.29
N GLN A 21 -10.89 25.45 15.78
CA GLN A 21 -11.87 24.71 16.56
C GLN A 21 -11.07 23.84 17.53
N PRO A 22 -11.03 24.19 18.83
CA PRO A 22 -10.39 23.32 19.82
C PRO A 22 -11.18 22.01 19.83
N GLY A 23 -10.50 20.89 19.60
CA GLY A 23 -11.11 19.55 19.68
C GLY A 23 -11.30 18.80 18.37
N PHE A 24 -10.85 19.30 17.22
CA PHE A 24 -10.84 18.48 16.00
C PHE A 24 -9.66 17.50 16.02
N PHE A 25 -9.95 16.25 16.36
CA PHE A 25 -9.03 15.11 16.20
C PHE A 25 -9.28 14.45 14.84
N GLY A 26 -8.80 15.06 13.76
CA GLY A 26 -9.01 14.55 12.40
C GLY A 26 -7.78 14.70 11.52
N ALA A 27 -7.85 14.11 10.32
CA ALA A 27 -6.84 14.32 9.29
C ALA A 27 -7.20 15.56 8.46
N GLU A 28 -6.19 16.37 8.15
CA GLU A 28 -6.33 17.62 7.39
C GLU A 28 -5.59 17.50 6.06
N TYR A 29 -6.20 17.98 4.98
CA TYR A 29 -5.65 17.95 3.63
C TYR A 29 -5.70 19.36 3.03
N PHE A 30 -4.58 19.85 2.52
CA PHE A 30 -4.47 21.16 1.89
C PHE A 30 -3.29 21.21 0.91
N VAL A 31 -3.37 22.15 -0.03
CA VAL A 31 -2.28 22.47 -0.97
C VAL A 31 -1.64 23.80 -0.55
N PHE A 32 -0.31 23.89 -0.64
CA PHE A 32 0.43 25.13 -0.46
C PHE A 32 1.10 25.53 -1.78
N GLN A 33 0.71 26.69 -2.32
CA GLN A 33 1.25 27.20 -3.57
C GLN A 33 1.45 28.71 -3.46
N HIS A 34 2.51 29.23 -4.10
CA HIS A 34 2.80 30.67 -4.13
C HIS A 34 2.77 31.34 -2.75
N ASN A 35 3.34 30.67 -1.74
CA ASN A 35 3.35 31.10 -0.34
C ASN A 35 1.96 31.28 0.32
N LYS A 36 0.93 30.61 -0.20
CA LYS A 36 -0.43 30.65 0.34
C LYS A 36 -0.98 29.24 0.54
N TRP A 37 -1.70 29.05 1.64
CA TRP A 37 -2.48 27.84 1.89
C TRP A 37 -3.78 27.89 1.09
N GLY A 38 -4.13 26.77 0.46
CA GLY A 38 -5.41 26.56 -0.18
C GLY A 38 -6.52 26.26 0.84
N LYS A 39 -7.70 25.90 0.33
CA LYS A 39 -8.83 25.46 1.15
C LYS A 39 -8.48 24.14 1.85
N GLU A 40 -8.78 24.07 3.14
CA GLU A 40 -8.63 22.88 3.97
C GLU A 40 -9.82 21.92 3.78
N GLU A 41 -9.50 20.63 3.65
CA GLU A 41 -10.45 19.52 3.72
C GLU A 41 -10.15 18.65 4.95
N LYS A 42 -11.17 18.05 5.54
CA LYS A 42 -11.09 17.34 6.81
C LYS A 42 -11.75 15.97 6.71
N SER A 43 -11.13 14.95 7.31
CA SER A 43 -11.73 13.63 7.51
C SER A 43 -11.55 13.15 8.95
N SER A 44 -12.32 12.13 9.34
CA SER A 44 -12.09 11.43 10.60
C SER A 44 -10.66 10.86 10.65
N ASN A 45 -10.03 10.89 11.82
CA ASN A 45 -8.72 10.28 12.02
C ASN A 45 -8.89 8.78 12.39
N PRO A 46 -8.45 7.84 11.54
CA PRO A 46 -8.53 6.41 11.85
C PRO A 46 -7.40 5.91 12.75
N PHE A 47 -6.40 6.74 13.05
CA PHE A 47 -5.17 6.35 13.74
C PHE A 47 -5.22 6.71 15.23
N LYS A 48 -4.63 5.84 16.05
CA LYS A 48 -4.52 6.02 17.49
C LYS A 48 -3.06 6.08 17.92
N LYS A 49 -2.77 6.94 18.90
CA LYS A 49 -1.41 7.12 19.43
C LYS A 49 -0.91 5.80 20.04
N GLY A 50 0.28 5.37 19.63
CA GLY A 50 0.93 4.15 20.13
C GLY A 50 0.49 2.86 19.44
N GLU A 51 -0.48 2.92 18.52
CA GLU A 51 -0.89 1.78 17.71
C GLU A 51 -0.19 1.80 16.34
N ASP A 52 -0.04 0.62 15.74
CA ASP A 52 0.38 0.49 14.35
C ASP A 52 -0.64 1.16 13.41
N PHE A 53 -0.15 1.73 12.32
CA PHE A 53 -0.99 2.33 11.30
C PHE A 53 -0.55 1.94 9.89
N ASP A 54 -1.52 1.90 8.98
CA ASP A 54 -1.31 1.74 7.54
C ASP A 54 -1.94 2.94 6.82
N LEU A 55 -1.11 3.74 6.14
CA LEU A 55 -1.57 4.84 5.30
C LEU A 55 -1.24 4.52 3.85
N ARG A 56 -2.25 4.54 2.98
CA ARG A 56 -2.08 4.34 1.53
C ARG A 56 -2.69 5.50 0.79
N ILE A 57 -1.94 6.02 -0.18
CA ILE A 57 -2.40 7.12 -1.03
C ILE A 57 -2.30 6.64 -2.48
N ARG A 58 -3.43 6.42 -3.13
CA ARG A 58 -3.49 6.09 -4.55
C ARG A 58 -3.64 7.37 -5.35
N VAL A 59 -2.69 7.59 -6.25
CA VAL A 59 -2.64 8.75 -7.13
C VAL A 59 -3.34 8.41 -8.45
N HIS A 60 -4.30 9.24 -8.83
CA HIS A 60 -4.98 9.26 -10.14
C HIS A 60 -4.77 10.64 -10.76
N ASP A 61 -5.01 10.81 -12.06
CA ASP A 61 -4.74 12.07 -12.77
C ASP A 61 -5.47 13.30 -12.19
N ASP A 62 -6.62 13.11 -11.57
CA ASP A 62 -7.50 14.17 -11.04
C ASP A 62 -7.71 14.12 -9.52
N LYS A 63 -7.22 13.09 -8.83
CA LYS A 63 -7.47 12.90 -7.39
C LYS A 63 -6.44 12.02 -6.68
N PHE A 64 -6.43 12.14 -5.35
CA PHE A 64 -5.80 11.19 -4.44
C PHE A 64 -6.88 10.45 -3.65
N GLU A 65 -6.85 9.13 -3.68
CA GLU A 65 -7.65 8.30 -2.77
C GLU A 65 -6.79 7.94 -1.57
N ILE A 66 -7.25 8.29 -0.37
CA ILE A 66 -6.53 8.09 0.89
C ILE A 66 -7.23 7.00 1.69
N PHE A 67 -6.45 5.98 2.07
CA PHE A 67 -6.88 4.86 2.88
C PHE A 67 -6.10 4.87 4.19
N GLY A 68 -6.82 4.76 5.30
CA GLY A 68 -6.24 4.54 6.63
C GLY A 68 -6.70 3.20 7.16
N ASN A 69 -5.76 2.36 7.57
CA ASN A 69 -6.01 0.99 8.04
C ASN A 69 -6.89 0.20 7.05
N GLN A 70 -6.51 0.25 5.76
CA GLN A 70 -7.19 -0.42 4.63
C GLN A 70 -8.62 0.06 4.31
N LYS A 71 -9.15 1.07 5.01
CA LYS A 71 -10.45 1.68 4.73
C LYS A 71 -10.26 3.04 4.07
N GLU A 72 -11.04 3.33 3.02
CA GLU A 72 -11.06 4.68 2.43
C GLU A 72 -11.51 5.69 3.50
N ILE A 73 -10.70 6.72 3.71
CA ILE A 73 -10.98 7.80 4.66
C ILE A 73 -11.23 9.13 3.99
N HIS A 74 -10.68 9.35 2.79
CA HIS A 74 -10.86 10.60 2.05
C HIS A 74 -10.54 10.45 0.56
N VAL A 75 -11.16 11.30 -0.26
CA VAL A 75 -10.81 11.48 -1.67
C VAL A 75 -10.52 12.96 -1.90
N TYR A 76 -9.25 13.30 -2.14
CA TYR A 76 -8.83 14.66 -2.40
C TYR A 76 -8.74 14.93 -3.90
N LYS A 77 -9.63 15.76 -4.44
CA LYS A 77 -9.57 16.18 -5.85
C LYS A 77 -8.41 17.16 -6.03
N THR A 78 -7.38 16.76 -6.76
CA THR A 78 -6.22 17.63 -6.99
C THR A 78 -6.59 18.72 -8.00
N ARG A 79 -6.08 19.93 -7.75
CA ARG A 79 -6.13 21.06 -8.70
C ARG A 79 -4.75 21.37 -9.27
N VAL A 80 -3.77 20.54 -8.94
CA VAL A 80 -2.36 20.75 -9.26
C VAL A 80 -1.89 19.61 -10.15
N ASN A 81 -0.97 19.93 -11.06
CA ASN A 81 -0.31 18.92 -11.86
C ASN A 81 0.47 17.97 -10.94
N ILE A 82 0.05 16.71 -10.90
CA ILE A 82 0.66 15.68 -10.06
C ILE A 82 2.13 15.45 -10.42
N ALA A 83 2.50 15.66 -11.69
CA ALA A 83 3.88 15.55 -12.13
C ALA A 83 4.82 16.54 -11.43
N ALA A 84 4.30 17.58 -10.76
CA ALA A 84 5.09 18.51 -9.96
C ALA A 84 5.53 17.93 -8.59
N VAL A 85 5.05 16.75 -8.19
CA VAL A 85 5.45 16.11 -6.93
C VAL A 85 6.76 15.36 -7.13
N GLU A 86 7.87 15.99 -6.77
CA GLU A 86 9.22 15.41 -6.91
C GLU A 86 9.75 14.75 -5.62
N TYR A 87 9.30 15.21 -4.45
CA TYR A 87 9.81 14.76 -3.15
C TYR A 87 8.67 14.37 -2.23
N PHE A 88 8.84 13.23 -1.56
CA PHE A 88 8.00 12.79 -0.44
C PHE A 88 8.77 12.97 0.86
N ALA A 89 8.10 13.46 1.91
CA ALA A 89 8.72 13.67 3.22
C ALA A 89 7.77 13.27 4.34
N VAL A 90 8.27 12.45 5.26
CA VAL A 90 7.64 12.17 6.55
C VAL A 90 8.39 12.94 7.63
N ARG A 91 7.67 13.58 8.54
CA ARG A 91 8.25 14.42 9.61
C ARG A 91 7.50 14.21 10.92
N LYS A 92 8.15 14.62 12.02
CA LYS A 92 7.63 14.58 13.39
C LYS A 92 7.47 13.16 13.95
N ASP A 93 6.65 13.02 14.99
CA ASP A 93 6.63 11.92 15.94
C ASP A 93 5.99 10.65 15.35
N VAL A 94 6.76 9.96 14.50
CA VAL A 94 6.34 8.70 13.89
C VAL A 94 7.52 7.73 13.78
N GLN A 95 7.30 6.47 14.13
CA GLN A 95 8.24 5.38 13.86
C GLN A 95 7.78 4.65 12.60
N LEU A 96 8.64 4.60 11.59
CA LEU A 96 8.33 3.94 10.33
C LEU A 96 8.83 2.49 10.35
N LYS A 97 7.96 1.54 10.03
CA LYS A 97 8.33 0.12 9.81
C LYS A 97 8.63 -0.21 8.34
N GLY A 98 8.25 0.67 7.43
CA GLY A 98 8.46 0.55 5.99
C GLY A 98 7.91 1.75 5.23
N VAL A 99 8.57 2.12 4.13
CA VAL A 99 8.08 3.10 3.16
C VAL A 99 8.28 2.49 1.79
N HIS A 100 7.20 2.36 1.05
CA HIS A 100 7.20 1.80 -0.30
C HIS A 100 6.37 2.71 -1.19
N TRP A 101 6.86 2.97 -2.40
CA TRP A 101 6.13 3.69 -3.43
C TRP A 101 6.25 2.92 -4.74
N GLY A 102 5.30 3.17 -5.64
CA GLY A 102 5.23 2.52 -6.95
C GLY A 102 3.87 1.89 -7.17
N GLY A 103 3.88 0.83 -7.98
CA GLY A 103 2.68 0.19 -8.47
C GLY A 103 2.13 0.86 -9.74
N ARG A 104 1.12 0.21 -10.30
CA ARG A 104 0.46 0.60 -11.54
C ARG A 104 -0.99 0.14 -11.49
N TYR A 105 -1.74 0.32 -12.57
CA TYR A 105 -2.95 -0.50 -12.77
C TYR A 105 -2.50 -1.88 -13.23
N TYR A 106 -2.91 -2.91 -12.50
CA TYR A 106 -2.53 -4.29 -12.79
C TYR A 106 -3.64 -4.95 -13.60
N ASN A 107 -3.29 -5.47 -14.77
CA ASN A 107 -4.13 -6.39 -15.51
C ASN A 107 -3.83 -7.81 -15.01
N LEU A 108 -4.87 -8.63 -14.89
CA LEU A 108 -4.74 -10.03 -14.52
C LEU A 108 -4.75 -10.93 -15.78
N PRO A 109 -4.01 -12.05 -15.79
CA PRO A 109 -3.07 -12.49 -14.74
C PRO A 109 -1.83 -11.57 -14.67
N PHE A 110 -1.31 -11.40 -13.46
CA PHE A 110 -0.09 -10.62 -13.23
C PHE A 110 1.02 -11.56 -12.77
N GLU A 111 2.15 -11.51 -13.49
CA GLU A 111 3.35 -12.27 -13.18
C GLU A 111 4.57 -11.36 -13.30
N THR A 112 5.55 -11.55 -12.42
CA THR A 112 6.82 -10.82 -12.43
C THR A 112 7.92 -11.65 -11.78
N GLN A 113 9.16 -11.41 -12.18
CA GLN A 113 10.34 -11.94 -11.49
C GLN A 113 10.76 -11.02 -10.35
N PHE A 114 11.28 -11.58 -9.26
CA PHE A 114 11.92 -10.79 -8.19
C PHE A 114 13.24 -10.19 -8.67
N PRO A 115 13.61 -8.97 -8.25
CA PRO A 115 14.93 -8.39 -8.54
C PRO A 115 16.06 -9.32 -8.09
N GLY A 116 16.98 -9.66 -8.99
CA GLY A 116 18.05 -10.63 -8.72
C GLY A 116 17.65 -12.10 -8.89
N GLY A 117 16.42 -12.37 -9.30
CA GLY A 117 15.94 -13.71 -9.68
C GLY A 117 15.32 -14.54 -8.56
N TYR A 118 15.38 -14.08 -7.30
CA TYR A 118 14.84 -14.79 -6.13
C TYR A 118 14.46 -13.83 -5.01
N LEU A 119 13.63 -14.28 -4.07
CA LEU A 119 13.27 -13.57 -2.84
C LEU A 119 14.33 -13.83 -1.75
N ARG A 120 14.82 -12.80 -1.08
CA ARG A 120 15.81 -12.93 0.00
C ARG A 120 15.16 -13.09 1.36
N ALA A 121 15.89 -13.66 2.32
CA ALA A 121 15.49 -13.63 3.72
C ALA A 121 15.25 -12.17 4.16
N GLU A 122 14.26 -11.97 5.04
CA GLU A 122 13.79 -10.67 5.53
C GLU A 122 13.07 -9.76 4.51
N GLU A 123 13.01 -10.14 3.22
CA GLU A 123 12.18 -9.43 2.25
C GLU A 123 10.69 -9.72 2.47
N ARG A 124 9.85 -8.72 2.18
CA ARG A 124 8.41 -8.77 2.42
C ARG A 124 7.66 -8.57 1.12
N VAL A 125 6.66 -9.41 0.88
CA VAL A 125 5.74 -9.28 -0.25
C VAL A 125 4.42 -8.72 0.25
N TYR A 126 4.11 -7.48 -0.12
CA TYR A 126 2.82 -6.85 0.17
C TYR A 126 1.91 -6.96 -1.06
N VAL A 127 0.82 -7.73 -0.94
CA VAL A 127 -0.24 -7.79 -1.95
C VAL A 127 -1.51 -7.19 -1.36
N TYR A 128 -2.12 -6.27 -2.09
CA TYR A 128 -3.38 -5.64 -1.70
C TYR A 128 -4.27 -5.44 -2.92
N GLY A 129 -5.56 -5.59 -2.72
CA GLY A 129 -6.55 -5.49 -3.78
C GLY A 129 -7.94 -5.78 -3.25
N ILE A 130 -8.94 -5.62 -4.12
CA ILE A 130 -10.32 -5.95 -3.83
C ILE A 130 -10.63 -7.29 -4.50
N PRO A 131 -10.99 -8.35 -3.76
CA PRO A 131 -11.42 -9.60 -4.38
C PRO A 131 -12.70 -9.33 -5.19
N LYS A 132 -12.65 -9.54 -6.51
CA LYS A 132 -13.79 -9.34 -7.42
C LYS A 132 -14.57 -10.62 -7.73
N GLY A 133 -14.00 -11.78 -7.42
CA GLY A 133 -14.61 -13.09 -7.65
C GLY A 133 -14.67 -13.92 -6.37
N ASP A 134 -15.10 -15.17 -6.50
CA ASP A 134 -15.30 -16.08 -5.37
C ASP A 134 -14.00 -16.67 -4.79
N ARG A 135 -12.90 -16.54 -5.53
CA ARG A 135 -11.54 -16.91 -5.12
C ARG A 135 -10.51 -16.09 -5.88
N PHE A 136 -9.30 -16.03 -5.36
CA PHE A 136 -8.11 -15.62 -6.12
C PHE A 136 -6.92 -16.46 -5.67
N GLU A 137 -5.80 -16.36 -6.38
CA GLU A 137 -4.57 -17.06 -6.00
C GLU A 137 -3.34 -16.17 -6.08
N ILE A 138 -2.36 -16.46 -5.22
CA ILE A 138 -1.03 -15.87 -5.21
C ILE A 138 -0.06 -17.04 -5.11
N ASN A 139 0.85 -17.14 -6.09
CA ASN A 139 1.82 -18.21 -6.19
C ASN A 139 3.24 -17.65 -6.10
N PHE A 140 4.14 -18.35 -5.40
CA PHE A 140 5.58 -18.19 -5.62
C PHE A 140 6.04 -19.32 -6.52
N LEU A 141 6.59 -18.95 -7.67
CA LEU A 141 6.98 -19.87 -8.73
C LEU A 141 8.50 -20.02 -8.77
N ALA A 142 8.98 -21.23 -8.97
CA ALA A 142 10.36 -21.50 -9.36
C ALA A 142 10.53 -21.35 -10.88
N GLN A 143 11.78 -21.23 -11.35
CA GLN A 143 12.08 -21.07 -12.79
C GLN A 143 11.63 -22.25 -13.65
N ASN A 144 11.52 -23.45 -13.08
CA ASN A 144 11.01 -24.65 -13.75
C ASN A 144 9.47 -24.74 -13.75
N GLY A 145 8.76 -23.74 -13.19
CA GLY A 145 7.30 -23.72 -13.10
C GLY A 145 6.74 -24.30 -11.80
N ASP A 146 7.57 -24.82 -10.89
CA ASP A 146 7.08 -25.38 -9.62
C ASP A 146 6.43 -24.29 -8.75
N ILE A 147 5.32 -24.64 -8.12
CA ILE A 147 4.66 -23.78 -7.13
C ILE A 147 5.26 -24.05 -5.76
N LEU A 148 6.15 -23.16 -5.30
CA LEU A 148 6.82 -23.25 -4.00
C LEU A 148 5.93 -22.77 -2.85
N PHE A 149 4.97 -21.90 -3.14
CA PHE A 149 3.97 -21.41 -2.20
C PHE A 149 2.67 -21.11 -2.95
N HIS A 150 1.54 -21.57 -2.42
CA HIS A 150 0.21 -21.36 -3.00
C HIS A 150 -0.73 -20.80 -1.94
N PHE A 151 -1.22 -19.59 -2.16
CA PHE A 151 -2.23 -18.96 -1.34
C PHE A 151 -3.52 -18.78 -2.14
N ASN A 152 -4.59 -19.50 -1.78
CA ASN A 152 -5.85 -19.53 -2.55
C ASN A 152 -7.07 -19.28 -1.65
N PRO A 153 -7.33 -18.04 -1.23
CA PRO A 153 -8.52 -17.72 -0.46
C PRO A 153 -9.79 -17.97 -1.29
N ARG A 154 -10.75 -18.64 -0.66
CA ARG A 154 -12.07 -18.98 -1.23
C ARG A 154 -13.16 -18.44 -0.32
N PHE A 155 -14.04 -17.62 -0.85
CA PHE A 155 -15.07 -16.92 -0.06
C PHE A 155 -16.36 -17.72 0.09
N LYS A 156 -16.57 -18.77 -0.72
CA LYS A 156 -17.78 -19.60 -0.71
C LYS A 156 -17.61 -20.96 -0.02
N GLU A 157 -16.39 -21.35 0.36
CA GLU A 157 -16.13 -22.66 0.99
C GLU A 157 -15.99 -22.52 2.51
N LYS A 158 -16.92 -23.13 3.27
CA LYS A 158 -16.76 -23.34 4.71
C LYS A 158 -15.79 -24.52 4.94
N LYS A 159 -14.69 -24.22 5.66
CA LYS A 159 -13.82 -25.09 6.51
C LYS A 159 -12.47 -25.57 5.95
N ASN A 160 -11.44 -25.16 6.72
CA ASN A 160 -10.12 -25.75 7.00
C ASN A 160 -9.11 -25.90 5.84
N CYS A 161 -8.30 -24.86 5.61
CA CYS A 161 -7.08 -24.96 4.80
C CYS A 161 -5.86 -25.32 5.67
N THR A 162 -5.42 -26.57 5.62
CA THR A 162 -4.00 -26.93 5.65
C THR A 162 -3.79 -28.10 4.69
N SER A 163 -3.16 -27.87 3.55
CA SER A 163 -2.43 -28.93 2.85
C SER A 163 -0.99 -28.48 2.65
N SER A 164 -0.08 -29.07 3.42
CA SER A 164 1.35 -29.06 3.15
C SER A 164 1.62 -29.94 1.94
N GLY A 165 2.49 -29.46 1.05
CA GLY A 165 2.75 -30.08 -0.23
C GLY A 165 3.33 -31.49 -0.15
N ARG A 166 2.85 -32.34 -1.06
CA ARG A 166 3.61 -33.32 -1.86
C ARG A 166 2.61 -33.99 -2.81
N GLU A 167 2.64 -33.57 -4.07
CA GLU A 167 2.01 -34.34 -5.14
C GLU A 167 2.98 -35.48 -5.49
N SER A 168 2.66 -36.69 -5.05
CA SER A 168 3.44 -37.89 -5.36
C SER A 168 3.25 -38.23 -6.83
N VAL A 169 4.32 -38.07 -7.62
CA VAL A 169 4.41 -38.59 -8.98
C VAL A 169 4.26 -40.11 -8.93
N ASN A 170 3.14 -40.62 -9.46
CA ASN A 170 2.99 -42.04 -9.77
C ASN A 170 4.07 -42.41 -10.79
N ARG A 171 5.08 -43.17 -10.38
CA ARG A 171 5.92 -43.92 -11.32
C ARG A 171 5.12 -45.17 -11.70
N GLU A 172 4.61 -45.18 -12.91
CA GLU A 172 4.24 -46.43 -13.59
C GLU A 172 5.49 -47.31 -13.66
N SER A 173 5.46 -48.42 -12.94
CA SER A 173 6.43 -49.49 -13.10
C SER A 173 6.17 -50.22 -14.43
N VAL A 174 7.07 -50.00 -15.37
CA VAL A 174 7.22 -50.80 -16.59
C VAL A 174 7.59 -52.25 -16.22
N LYS A 175 7.00 -53.16 -17.00
CA LYS A 175 6.94 -54.63 -16.91
C LYS A 175 8.30 -55.33 -16.79
N ASP A 176 8.28 -56.58 -16.32
CA ASP A 176 8.97 -57.68 -17.01
C ASP A 176 8.12 -58.97 -16.98
N PRO A 177 8.00 -59.70 -18.11
CA PRO A 177 7.43 -61.04 -18.16
C PRO A 177 8.54 -62.08 -18.27
N HIS A 178 8.65 -63.01 -17.33
CA HIS A 178 9.22 -64.34 -17.55
C HIS A 178 8.60 -65.35 -16.58
#